data_AF-A0A242DFM6-F1
#
_entry.id   AF-A0A242DFM6-F1
#
_cell.length_a   1.000
_cell.length_b   1.000
_cell.length_c   1.000
_cell.angle_alpha   90.00
_cell.angle_beta   90.00
_cell.angle_gamma   90.00
#
_symmetry.space_group_name_H-M   'P 1'
#
loop_
_entity.id
_entity.type
_entity.pdbx_description
1 polymer ?
#
loop_
_entity_poly.entity_id
_entity_poly.type
_entity_poly.pdbx_seq_one_letter_code
_entity_poly.pdbx_strand_id
1 'polypeptide(L)'
;MFILEKKAEPEQQIWDHIKRNYQGEKVAVVGVKKQMPQTFLRNKQVIFYESLTGRSLVEEGERFLNKFAKDYSAFVFYLDCPSEVGDQLVEAGRKLGVRVTVTVEEKAA
;
A
#
# COMPACT_ATOMS: atom_id res chain seq x y z
N MET A 1 -8.93 3.31 -8.13
CA MET A 1 -8.32 4.11 -7.05
C MET A 1 -8.98 3.65 -5.77
N PHE A 2 -8.21 3.22 -4.78
CA PHE A 2 -8.76 2.75 -3.50
C PHE A 2 -7.97 3.38 -2.36
N ILE A 3 -8.69 4.13 -1.51
CA ILE A 3 -8.19 4.61 -0.24
C ILE A 3 -8.91 3.80 0.82
N LEU A 4 -8.15 3.18 1.72
CA LEU A 4 -8.69 2.36 2.80
C LEU A 4 -8.51 3.11 4.11
N GLU A 5 -9.60 3.58 4.71
CA GLU A 5 -9.56 4.09 6.08
C GLU A 5 -9.27 2.94 7.04
N LYS A 6 -8.32 3.15 7.96
CA LYS A 6 -7.86 2.12 8.88
C LYS A 6 -8.96 1.74 9.87
N LYS A 7 -9.42 0.48 9.83
CA LYS A 7 -10.36 -0.09 10.82
C LYS A 7 -9.63 -0.83 11.94
N ALA A 8 -10.39 -1.32 12.93
CA ALA A 8 -9.89 -2.12 14.06
C ALA A 8 -9.04 -3.35 13.65
N GLU A 9 -9.30 -3.94 12.47
CA GLU A 9 -8.54 -5.07 11.92
C GLU A 9 -7.96 -4.73 10.53
N PRO A 10 -6.91 -3.90 10.47
CA PRO A 10 -6.41 -3.33 9.22
C PRO A 10 -5.75 -4.38 8.31
N GLU A 11 -5.18 -5.44 8.88
CA GLU A 11 -4.53 -6.53 8.16
C GLU A 11 -5.55 -7.34 7.34
N GLN A 12 -6.67 -7.68 7.99
CA GLN A 12 -7.76 -8.43 7.37
C GLN A 12 -8.47 -7.58 6.30
N GLN A 13 -8.64 -6.29 6.55
CA GLN A 13 -9.17 -5.34 5.56
C GLN A 13 -8.33 -5.29 4.28
N ILE A 14 -7.00 -5.23 4.41
CA ILE A 14 -6.08 -5.26 3.26
C ILE A 14 -6.17 -6.59 2.52
N TRP A 15 -6.22 -7.70 3.25
CA TRP A 15 -6.31 -9.01 2.65
C TRP A 15 -7.62 -9.18 1.85
N ASP A 16 -8.74 -8.78 2.43
CA ASP A 16 -10.04 -8.81 1.74
C ASP A 16 -10.05 -7.87 0.53
N HIS A 17 -9.40 -6.71 0.63
CA HIS A 17 -9.22 -5.80 -0.51
C HIS A 17 -8.41 -6.43 -1.64
N ILE A 18 -7.28 -7.06 -1.31
CA ILE A 18 -6.41 -7.75 -2.29
C ILE A 18 -7.17 -8.89 -2.95
N LYS A 19 -7.87 -9.72 -2.17
CA LYS A 19 -8.67 -10.83 -2.70
C LYS A 19 -9.78 -10.36 -3.63
N ARG A 20 -10.43 -9.23 -3.34
CA ARG A 20 -11.56 -8.73 -4.13
C ARG A 20 -11.12 -8.01 -5.40
N ASN A 21 -10.01 -7.26 -5.34
CA ASN A 21 -9.65 -6.31 -6.40
C ASN A 21 -8.41 -6.70 -7.21
N TYR A 22 -7.60 -7.63 -6.73
CA TYR A 22 -6.30 -7.99 -7.32
C TYR A 22 -6.09 -9.50 -7.47
N GLN A 23 -7.17 -10.28 -7.53
CA GLN A 23 -7.08 -11.73 -7.68
C GLN A 23 -6.36 -12.12 -8.99
N GLY A 24 -5.31 -12.94 -8.88
CA GLY A 24 -4.51 -13.39 -10.03
C GLY A 24 -3.41 -12.41 -10.46
N GLU A 25 -3.26 -11.28 -9.77
CA GLU A 25 -2.28 -10.26 -10.09
C GLU A 25 -1.05 -10.33 -9.18
N LYS A 26 0.09 -9.84 -9.68
CA LYS A 26 1.29 -9.66 -8.86
C LYS A 26 1.15 -8.38 -8.05
N VAL A 27 0.85 -8.54 -6.77
CA VAL A 27 0.67 -7.44 -5.82
C VAL A 27 1.81 -7.41 -4.82
N ALA A 28 2.32 -6.20 -4.55
CA ALA A 28 3.25 -5.96 -3.45
C ALA A 28 2.60 -5.09 -2.37
N VAL A 29 2.76 -5.48 -1.12
CA VAL A 29 2.40 -4.64 0.04
C VAL A 29 3.65 -3.87 0.48
N VAL A 30 3.54 -2.57 0.67
CA VAL A 30 4.67 -1.70 1.00
C VAL A 30 4.32 -0.96 2.28
N GLY A 31 5.21 -0.95 3.26
CA GLY A 31 4.92 -0.29 4.53
C GLY A 31 6.16 0.27 5.21
N VAL A 32 5.92 0.96 6.31
CA VAL A 32 6.98 1.48 7.17
C VAL A 32 7.58 0.34 7.98
N LYS A 33 8.90 0.39 8.16
CA LYS A 33 9.65 -0.57 8.96
C LYS A 33 9.03 -0.76 10.35
N LYS A 34 8.84 -2.03 10.77
CA LYS A 34 8.23 -2.45 12.05
C LYS A 34 6.74 -2.15 12.22
N GLN A 35 6.05 -1.58 11.22
CA GLN A 35 4.60 -1.34 11.30
C GLN A 35 3.79 -2.42 10.58
N MET A 36 4.41 -3.22 9.71
CA MET A 36 3.70 -4.24 8.94
C MET A 36 3.53 -5.57 9.70
N PRO A 37 2.37 -6.23 9.54
CA PRO A 37 2.11 -7.54 10.10
C PRO A 37 2.75 -8.65 9.26
N GLN A 38 4.07 -8.80 9.39
CA GLN A 38 4.87 -9.69 8.54
C GLN A 38 4.38 -11.14 8.57
N THR A 39 4.02 -11.65 9.76
CA THR A 39 3.55 -13.03 9.92
C THR A 39 2.25 -13.27 9.18
N PHE A 40 1.30 -12.34 9.26
CA PHE A 40 0.02 -12.43 8.56
C PHE A 40 0.22 -12.44 7.04
N LEU A 41 1.00 -11.50 6.50
CA LEU A 41 1.28 -11.41 5.06
C LEU A 41 2.04 -12.62 4.52
N ARG A 42 3.05 -13.12 5.26
CA ARG A 42 3.79 -14.35 4.91
C ARG A 42 2.87 -15.56 4.80
N ASN A 43 1.96 -15.74 5.76
CA ASN A 43 1.01 -16.85 5.76
C ASN A 43 0.06 -16.80 4.55
N LYS A 44 -0.22 -15.61 4.03
CA LYS A 44 -1.04 -15.40 2.83
C LYS A 44 -0.24 -15.42 1.52
N GLN A 45 1.06 -15.72 1.57
CA GLN A 45 1.99 -15.70 0.43
C GLN A 45 2.02 -14.35 -0.30
N VAL A 46 1.77 -13.26 0.42
CA VAL A 46 1.82 -11.90 -0.13
C VAL A 46 3.25 -11.40 -0.11
N ILE A 47 3.70 -10.79 -1.20
CA ILE A 47 5.01 -10.13 -1.24
C ILE A 47 4.91 -8.80 -0.51
N PHE A 48 5.84 -8.54 0.43
CA PHE A 48 5.84 -7.30 1.20
C PHE A 48 7.23 -6.68 1.35
N TYR A 49 7.26 -5.35 1.42
CA TYR A 49 8.48 -4.53 1.53
C TYR A 49 8.38 -3.54 2.69
N GLU A 50 9.33 -3.62 3.62
CA GLU A 50 9.55 -2.63 4.69
C GLU A 50 10.55 -1.56 4.24
N SER A 51 10.28 -0.91 3.11
CA SER A 51 11.21 0.02 2.48
C SER A 51 11.05 1.47 2.94
N LEU A 52 9.96 1.79 3.62
CA LEU A 52 9.63 3.17 3.98
C LEU A 52 10.07 3.48 5.42
N THR A 53 10.52 4.71 5.63
CA THR A 53 11.02 5.21 6.92
C THR A 53 9.98 6.05 7.67
N GLY A 54 8.94 6.53 6.97
CA GLY A 54 7.88 7.34 7.52
C GLY A 54 8.16 8.85 7.55
N ARG A 55 9.36 9.31 7.13
CA ARG A 55 9.75 10.73 7.16
C ARG A 55 9.30 11.51 5.92
N SER A 56 9.45 10.92 4.74
CA SER A 56 9.04 11.51 3.45
C SER A 56 8.24 10.49 2.64
N LEU A 57 7.05 10.14 3.11
CA LEU A 57 6.24 9.04 2.54
C LEU A 57 5.97 9.17 1.04
N VAL A 58 5.69 10.39 0.56
CA VAL A 58 5.47 10.65 -0.88
C VAL A 58 6.73 10.35 -1.68
N GLU A 59 7.85 11.01 -1.36
CA GLU A 59 9.11 10.81 -2.09
C GLU A 59 9.61 9.36 -2.03
N GLU A 60 9.54 8.74 -0.86
CA GLU A 60 9.97 7.35 -0.69
C GLU A 60 9.07 6.38 -1.46
N GLY A 61 7.75 6.60 -1.42
CA GLY A 61 6.77 5.81 -2.17
C GLY A 61 6.92 5.99 -3.68
N GLU A 62 7.16 7.22 -4.16
CA GLU A 62 7.45 7.49 -5.57
C GLU A 62 8.75 6.82 -6.03
N ARG A 63 9.82 6.89 -5.24
CA ARG A 63 11.08 6.18 -5.55
C ARG A 63 10.86 4.67 -5.60
N PHE A 64 10.05 4.14 -4.68
CA PHE A 64 9.71 2.73 -4.65
C PHE A 64 8.92 2.32 -5.91
N LEU A 65 7.87 3.07 -6.26
CA LEU A 65 7.07 2.83 -7.45
C LEU A 65 7.92 2.88 -8.71
N ASN A 66 8.77 3.90 -8.89
CA ASN A 66 9.65 4.01 -10.04
C ASN A 66 10.60 2.80 -10.18
N LYS A 67 11.06 2.25 -9.06
CA LYS A 67 11.96 1.10 -9.05
C LYS A 67 11.25 -0.21 -9.39
N PHE A 68 10.02 -0.40 -8.93
CA PHE A 68 9.33 -1.69 -8.96
C PHE A 68 8.08 -1.75 -9.85
N ALA A 69 7.63 -0.64 -10.44
CA ALA A 69 6.39 -0.58 -11.23
C ALA A 69 6.37 -1.55 -12.43
N LYS A 70 7.54 -2.02 -12.89
CA LYS A 70 7.65 -3.02 -13.96
C LYS A 70 7.43 -4.46 -13.45
N ASP A 71 7.62 -4.70 -12.17
CA ASP A 71 7.60 -6.05 -11.57
C ASP A 71 6.20 -6.43 -11.04
N TYR A 72 5.35 -5.44 -10.77
CA TYR A 72 4.04 -5.61 -10.13
C TYR A 72 2.93 -4.91 -10.89
N SER A 73 1.74 -5.49 -10.85
CA SER A 73 0.52 -4.91 -11.44
C SER A 73 -0.19 -3.96 -10.48
N ALA A 74 0.02 -4.14 -9.17
CA ALA A 74 -0.55 -3.29 -8.14
C ALA A 74 0.33 -3.20 -6.88
N PHE A 75 0.22 -2.08 -6.19
CA PHE A 75 0.86 -1.83 -4.90
C PHE A 75 -0.17 -1.45 -3.85
N VAL A 76 -0.01 -2.00 -2.64
CA VAL A 76 -0.81 -1.64 -1.46
C VAL A 76 0.12 -1.03 -0.42
N PHE A 77 0.02 0.27 -0.22
CA PHE A 77 0.76 1.00 0.79
C PHE A 77 0.04 0.96 2.14
N TYR A 78 0.73 0.44 3.14
CA TYR A 78 0.28 0.36 4.52
C TYR A 78 0.97 1.44 5.36
N LEU A 79 0.39 2.66 5.38
CA LEU A 79 1.12 3.87 5.80
C LEU A 79 0.44 4.75 6.84
N ASP A 80 -0.82 4.48 7.20
CA ASP A 80 -1.59 5.30 8.15
C ASP A 80 -1.30 6.79 7.98
N CYS A 81 -1.44 7.27 6.73
CA CYS A 81 -1.06 8.62 6.36
C CYS A 81 -2.31 9.50 6.16
N PRO A 82 -2.16 10.83 6.18
CA PRO A 82 -3.23 11.72 5.75
C PRO A 82 -3.71 11.40 4.33
N SER A 83 -4.99 11.64 4.06
CA SER A 83 -5.58 11.37 2.72
C SER A 83 -4.84 12.08 1.59
N GLU A 84 -4.32 13.30 1.84
CA GLU A 84 -3.53 14.07 0.87
C GLU A 84 -2.24 13.36 0.43
N VAL A 85 -1.59 12.63 1.34
CA VAL A 85 -0.42 11.81 1.04
C VAL A 85 -0.84 10.57 0.24
N GLY A 86 -1.97 9.97 0.61
CA GLY A 86 -2.56 8.85 -0.11
C GLY A 86 -2.88 9.21 -1.57
N ASP A 87 -3.51 10.35 -1.80
CA ASP A 87 -3.86 10.85 -3.14
C ASP A 87 -2.62 11.04 -4.02
N GLN A 88 -1.56 11.66 -3.48
CA GLN A 88 -0.30 11.86 -4.21
C GLN A 88 0.34 10.54 -4.64
N LEU A 89 0.39 9.54 -3.74
CA LEU A 89 0.94 8.22 -4.06
C LEU A 89 0.09 7.48 -5.10
N VAL A 90 -1.24 7.62 -5.03
CA VAL A 90 -2.14 7.05 -6.04
C VAL A 90 -1.91 7.70 -7.40
N GLU A 91 -1.77 9.03 -7.44
CA GLU A 91 -1.50 9.75 -8.68
C GLU A 91 -0.15 9.35 -9.29
N ALA A 92 0.89 9.21 -8.46
CA ALA A 92 2.20 8.72 -8.89
C ALA A 92 2.11 7.31 -9.52
N GLY A 93 1.38 6.40 -8.87
CA GLY A 93 1.13 5.06 -9.43
C GLY A 93 0.41 5.10 -10.78
N ARG A 94 -0.61 5.95 -10.89
CA ARG A 94 -1.37 6.13 -12.14
C ARG A 94 -0.49 6.62 -13.28
N LYS A 95 0.41 7.58 -13.02
CA LYS A 95 1.39 8.08 -14.02
C LYS A 95 2.32 6.97 -14.52
N LEU A 96 2.60 5.98 -13.68
CA LEU A 96 3.43 4.82 -13.99
C LEU A 96 2.65 3.62 -14.54
N GLY A 97 1.33 3.74 -14.69
CA GLY A 97 0.48 2.66 -15.23
C GLY A 97 0.18 1.52 -14.26
N VAL A 98 0.46 1.70 -12.96
CA VAL A 98 0.21 0.68 -11.92
C VAL A 98 -0.95 1.10 -11.01
N ARG A 99 -1.67 0.12 -10.47
CA ARG A 99 -2.73 0.39 -9.48
C ARG A 99 -2.12 0.58 -8.11
N VAL A 100 -2.53 1.63 -7.41
CA VAL A 100 -2.09 1.92 -6.05
C VAL A 100 -3.30 1.96 -5.12
N THR A 101 -3.15 1.32 -3.98
CA THR A 101 -4.04 1.42 -2.82
C THR A 101 -3.23 1.94 -1.64
N VAL A 102 -3.78 2.85 -0.87
CA VAL A 102 -3.10 3.40 0.33
C VAL A 102 -4.04 3.28 1.52
N THR A 103 -3.51 2.82 2.66
CA THR A 103 -4.23 2.94 3.93
C THR A 103 -3.99 4.32 4.54
N VAL A 104 -5.08 5.00 4.87
CA VAL A 104 -5.06 6.35 5.43
C VAL A 104 -5.62 6.35 6.84
N GLU A 105 -5.24 7.35 7.63
CA GLU A 105 -5.87 7.59 8.93
C GLU A 105 -7.37 7.86 8.72
N GLU A 106 -8.21 7.29 9.59
CA GLU A 106 -9.64 7.56 9.59
C GLU A 106 -9.82 9.07 9.82
N LYS A 107 -10.52 9.77 8.92
CA LYS A 107 -10.87 11.17 9.18
C LYS A 107 -11.78 11.18 10.39
N ALA A 108 -11.29 11.65 11.53
CA ALA A 108 -12.15 12.02 12.65
C ALA A 108 -13.14 13.07 12.13
N ALA A 109 -14.38 12.64 11.90
CA ALA A 109 -15.49 13.48 11.45
C ALA A 109 -15.99 14.39 12.58
#